data_AF-A0A2U1NNT8-F1
#
_entry.id   AF-A0A2U1NNT8-F1
#
_cell.length_a   1.000
_cell.length_b   1.000
_cell.length_c   1.000
_cell.angle_alpha   90.00
_cell.angle_beta   90.00
_cell.angle_gamma   90.00
#
_symmetry.space_group_name_H-M   'P 1'
#
loop_
_entity.id
_entity.type
_entity.pdbx_description
1 polymer ?
#
loop_
_entity_poly.entity_id
_entity_poly.type
_entity_poly.pdbx_seq_one_letter_code
_entity_poly.pdbx_strand_id
1 'polypeptide(L)'
;MDETLIHSTLFKEDTSVAIAPPINYDFLVTFGREVAYVTKRPFVDEFLQYLNQKNFEVVIFTAGSEEYASQVLDRLDPNGFIRHILYRDSRKLVDGKHVHDLSNLGRDLKNVVIVDDKPRSYMLQPENGIPIKRFIDHLQDIE
;
A
#
# COMPACT_ATOMS: atom_id res chain seq x y z
N MET A 1 1.56 0.86 0.57
CA MET A 1 0.22 0.54 0.02
C MET A 1 -0.83 1.36 0.76
N ASP A 2 -1.08 1.07 2.04
CA ASP A 2 -1.85 1.98 2.91
C ASP A 2 -1.21 3.38 2.96
N GLU A 3 -2.07 4.38 3.04
CA GLU A 3 -1.79 5.82 2.96
C GLU A 3 -1.01 6.29 1.72
N THR A 4 -0.83 5.40 0.74
CA THR A 4 -0.15 5.65 -0.54
C THR A 4 -1.11 5.48 -1.70
N LEU A 5 -1.70 4.29 -1.86
CA LEU A 5 -2.66 3.94 -2.92
C LEU A 5 -4.09 3.82 -2.40
N ILE A 6 -4.24 3.50 -1.12
CA ILE A 6 -5.51 3.34 -0.43
C ILE A 6 -5.41 3.89 1.00
N HIS A 7 -6.54 4.09 1.66
CA HIS A 7 -6.63 4.29 3.09
C HIS A 7 -7.58 3.24 3.67
N SER A 8 -7.24 2.67 4.83
CA SER A 8 -8.01 1.61 5.47
C SER A 8 -8.34 1.97 6.91
N THR A 9 -9.61 1.78 7.31
CA THR A 9 -10.06 1.94 8.70
C THR A 9 -10.42 0.58 9.28
N LEU A 10 -9.72 0.17 10.35
CA LEU A 10 -9.89 -1.13 11.00
C LEU A 10 -10.99 -1.12 12.06
N PHE A 11 -11.83 -2.15 12.04
CA PHE A 11 -12.87 -2.42 13.03
C PHE A 11 -12.67 -3.83 13.59
N LYS A 12 -12.73 -3.96 14.92
CA LYS A 12 -12.70 -5.25 15.61
C LYS A 12 -14.11 -5.58 16.09
N GLU A 13 -14.59 -6.78 15.79
CA GLU A 13 -15.93 -7.23 16.24
C GLU A 13 -16.04 -7.27 17.78
N ASP A 14 -14.93 -7.49 18.48
CA ASP A 14 -14.91 -7.70 19.94
C ASP A 14 -14.97 -6.39 20.77
N THR A 15 -14.92 -5.20 20.15
CA THR A 15 -15.12 -3.94 20.88
C THR A 15 -16.61 -3.63 20.97
N SER A 16 -17.16 -3.61 22.18
CA SER A 16 -18.54 -3.21 22.52
C SER A 16 -18.92 -1.77 22.14
N VAL A 17 -18.08 -1.09 21.37
CA VAL A 17 -18.31 0.23 20.78
C VAL A 17 -18.50 0.00 19.29
N ALA A 18 -19.75 0.00 18.85
CA ALA A 18 -20.09 0.07 17.43
C ALA A 18 -19.62 1.44 16.90
N ILE A 19 -18.36 1.52 16.49
CA ILE A 19 -17.92 2.64 15.65
C ILE A 19 -18.75 2.47 14.36
N ALA A 20 -19.46 3.51 13.96
CA ALA A 20 -20.19 3.48 12.70
C ALA A 20 -19.17 3.32 11.55
N PRO A 21 -19.50 2.56 10.49
CA PRO A 21 -18.64 2.49 9.32
C PRO A 21 -18.38 3.90 8.78
N PRO A 22 -17.20 4.15 8.18
CA PRO A 22 -16.94 5.42 7.52
C PRO A 22 -18.00 5.70 6.46
N ILE A 23 -18.36 6.98 6.30
CA ILE A 23 -19.44 7.41 5.40
C ILE A 23 -19.15 7.04 3.95
N ASN A 24 -17.87 7.10 3.55
CA ASN A 24 -17.42 6.79 2.20
C ASN A 24 -16.32 5.73 2.27
N TYR A 25 -16.52 4.61 1.57
CA TYR A 25 -15.52 3.58 1.32
C TYR A 25 -15.87 2.88 0.00
N ASP A 26 -14.88 2.33 -0.69
CA ASP A 26 -15.07 1.64 -1.97
C ASP A 26 -15.41 0.16 -1.78
N PHE A 27 -14.74 -0.50 -0.84
CA PHE A 27 -14.99 -1.90 -0.51
C PHE A 27 -14.56 -2.23 0.92
N LEU A 28 -14.98 -3.40 1.39
CA LEU A 28 -14.54 -3.96 2.66
C LEU A 28 -13.73 -5.23 2.42
N VAL A 29 -12.79 -5.50 3.33
CA VAL A 29 -12.04 -6.76 3.42
C VAL A 29 -12.15 -7.31 4.83
N THR A 30 -12.18 -8.64 4.96
CA THR A 30 -12.34 -9.33 6.25
C THR A 30 -11.21 -10.31 6.45
N PHE A 31 -10.46 -10.17 7.54
CA PHE A 31 -9.29 -11.00 7.82
C PHE A 31 -9.27 -11.36 9.30
N GLY A 32 -9.19 -12.65 9.61
CA GLY A 32 -9.49 -13.16 10.95
C GLY A 32 -10.85 -12.70 11.49
N ARG A 33 -10.85 -11.87 12.54
CA ARG A 33 -12.04 -11.26 13.16
C ARG A 33 -12.09 -9.73 12.98
N GLU A 34 -11.29 -9.23 12.05
CA GLU A 34 -11.16 -7.81 11.77
C GLU A 34 -11.80 -7.51 10.41
N VAL A 35 -12.43 -6.35 10.31
CA VAL A 35 -12.97 -5.80 9.07
C VAL A 35 -12.26 -4.50 8.79
N ALA A 36 -11.75 -4.32 7.57
CA ALA A 36 -11.23 -3.05 7.11
C ALA A 36 -12.16 -2.47 6.03
N TYR A 37 -12.54 -1.20 6.22
CA TYR A 37 -13.18 -0.40 5.19
C TYR A 37 -12.08 0.32 4.40
N VAL A 38 -12.07 0.13 3.09
CA VAL A 38 -10.99 0.58 2.22
C VAL A 38 -11.51 1.68 1.30
N THR A 39 -10.84 2.81 1.32
CA THR A 39 -11.03 3.93 0.38
C THR A 39 -9.86 3.94 -0.58
N LYS A 40 -10.13 3.98 -1.88
CA LYS A 40 -9.13 4.13 -2.93
C LYS A 40 -8.66 5.57 -2.98
N ARG A 41 -7.35 5.77 -3.15
CA ARG A 41 -6.87 7.10 -3.53
C ARG A 41 -7.45 7.46 -4.89
N PRO A 42 -7.96 8.68 -5.09
CA PRO A 42 -8.38 9.13 -6.41
C PRO A 42 -7.32 8.84 -7.47
N PHE A 43 -7.74 8.44 -8.66
CA PHE A 43 -6.89 8.11 -9.81
C PHE A 43 -5.98 6.87 -9.67
N VAL A 44 -6.14 6.05 -8.62
CA VAL A 44 -5.30 4.85 -8.43
C VAL A 44 -5.43 3.84 -9.57
N ASP A 45 -6.62 3.69 -10.16
CA ASP A 45 -6.84 2.76 -11.28
C ASP A 45 -6.13 3.24 -12.54
N GLU A 46 -6.29 4.53 -12.86
CA GLU A 46 -5.65 5.20 -13.98
C GLU A 46 -4.13 5.21 -13.82
N PHE A 47 -3.64 5.41 -12.60
CA PHE A 47 -2.22 5.35 -12.27
C PHE A 47 -1.63 3.96 -12.55
N LEU A 48 -2.26 2.89 -12.03
CA LEU A 48 -1.79 1.52 -12.27
C LEU A 48 -1.86 1.16 -13.76
N GLN A 49 -2.94 1.56 -14.45
CA GLN A 49 -3.08 1.37 -15.89
C GLN A 49 -1.97 2.09 -16.66
N TYR A 50 -1.68 3.35 -16.31
CA TYR A 50 -0.62 4.15 -16.93
C TYR A 50 0.76 3.52 -16.73
N LEU A 51 1.08 3.05 -15.51
CA LEU A 51 2.34 2.36 -15.24
C LEU A 51 2.50 1.10 -16.10
N ASN A 52 1.44 0.30 -16.21
CA ASN A 52 1.43 -0.89 -17.07
C ASN A 52 1.62 -0.52 -18.56
N GLN A 53 0.94 0.53 -19.06
CA GLN A 53 1.12 1.03 -20.43
C GLN A 53 2.54 1.55 -20.71
N LYS A 54 3.24 2.02 -19.67
CA LYS A 54 4.63 2.47 -19.73
C LYS A 54 5.64 1.35 -19.44
N ASN A 55 5.18 0.10 -19.34
CA ASN A 55 6.01 -1.09 -19.10
C ASN A 55 6.78 -1.04 -17.77
N PHE A 56 6.22 -0.40 -16.73
CA PHE A 56 6.76 -0.53 -15.38
C PHE A 56 6.40 -1.88 -14.77
N GLU A 57 7.36 -2.47 -14.06
CA GLU A 57 7.11 -3.58 -13.15
C GLU A 57 6.62 -3.01 -11.81
N VAL A 58 5.33 -3.15 -11.53
CA VAL A 58 4.75 -2.64 -10.28
C VAL A 58 4.89 -3.70 -9.18
N VAL A 59 5.52 -3.31 -8.07
CA VAL A 59 5.70 -4.14 -6.87
C VAL A 59 5.05 -3.44 -5.68
N ILE A 60 4.19 -4.16 -4.95
CA ILE A 60 3.65 -3.67 -3.68
C ILE A 60 4.55 -4.09 -2.55
N PHE A 61 5.14 -3.12 -1.84
CA PHE A 61 5.82 -3.36 -0.58
C PHE A 61 4.94 -2.85 0.56
N THR A 62 4.46 -3.75 1.44
CA THR A 62 3.45 -3.42 2.45
C THR A 62 3.87 -3.81 3.87
N ALA A 63 3.29 -3.13 4.86
CA ALA A 63 3.36 -3.46 6.28
C ALA A 63 2.26 -4.43 6.71
N GLY A 64 1.25 -4.59 5.84
CA GLY A 64 0.14 -5.49 6.04
C GLY A 64 0.59 -6.95 6.15
N SER A 65 -0.20 -7.74 6.86
CA SER A 65 -0.14 -9.19 6.74
C SER A 65 -0.52 -9.62 5.33
N GLU A 66 -0.10 -10.82 4.94
CA GLU A 66 -0.47 -11.41 3.66
C GLU A 66 -1.98 -11.54 3.50
N GLU A 67 -2.69 -12.04 4.52
CA GLU A 67 -4.15 -12.20 4.53
C GLU A 67 -4.92 -10.90 4.27
N TYR A 68 -4.47 -9.79 4.85
CA TYR A 68 -5.08 -8.48 4.64
C TYR A 68 -4.74 -7.95 3.24
N ALA A 69 -3.45 -7.92 2.91
CA ALA A 69 -2.99 -7.26 1.70
C ALA A 69 -3.43 -7.99 0.43
N SER A 70 -3.48 -9.32 0.42
CA SER A 70 -3.97 -10.08 -0.74
C SER A 70 -5.43 -9.73 -1.05
N GLN A 71 -6.31 -9.71 -0.05
CA GLN A 71 -7.72 -9.37 -0.24
C GLN A 71 -7.93 -7.93 -0.71
N VAL A 72 -7.12 -6.99 -0.23
CA VAL A 72 -7.16 -5.61 -0.72
C VAL A 72 -6.77 -5.57 -2.20
N LEU A 73 -5.69 -6.24 -2.57
CA LEU A 73 -5.14 -6.21 -3.92
C LEU A 73 -6.03 -6.93 -4.94
N ASP A 74 -6.72 -8.01 -4.54
CA ASP A 74 -7.73 -8.68 -5.36
C ASP A 74 -8.86 -7.73 -5.79
N ARG A 75 -9.19 -6.75 -4.92
CA ARG A 75 -10.20 -5.72 -5.21
C ARG A 75 -9.63 -4.49 -5.90
N LEU A 76 -8.39 -4.12 -5.57
CA LEU A 76 -7.73 -2.91 -6.08
C LEU A 76 -7.25 -3.08 -7.52
N ASP A 77 -6.73 -4.25 -7.88
CA ASP A 77 -6.09 -4.50 -9.17
C ASP A 77 -6.72 -5.72 -9.89
N PRO A 78 -7.99 -5.61 -10.33
CA PRO A 78 -8.67 -6.71 -11.02
C PRO A 78 -8.05 -7.05 -12.39
N ASN A 79 -7.19 -6.17 -12.92
CA ASN A 79 -6.53 -6.35 -14.23
C ASN A 79 -5.14 -6.99 -14.13
N GLY A 80 -4.61 -7.20 -12.91
CA GLY A 80 -3.31 -7.83 -12.69
C GLY A 80 -2.12 -7.01 -13.17
N PHE A 81 -2.14 -5.69 -12.96
CA PHE A 81 -1.03 -4.78 -13.25
C PHE A 81 0.11 -4.90 -12.24
N ILE A 82 -0.16 -5.34 -11.00
CA ILE A 82 0.80 -5.56 -9.93
C ILE A 82 1.44 -6.94 -10.10
N ARG A 83 2.78 -6.98 -10.20
CA ARG A 83 3.54 -8.20 -10.51
C ARG A 83 3.98 -8.97 -9.28
N HIS A 84 4.32 -8.25 -8.22
CA HIS A 84 4.87 -8.83 -7.01
C HIS A 84 4.34 -8.12 -5.77
N ILE A 85 4.24 -8.88 -4.67
CA ILE A 85 3.83 -8.38 -3.38
C ILE A 85 4.87 -8.82 -2.35
N LEU A 86 5.41 -7.85 -1.62
CA LEU A 86 6.35 -8.04 -0.52
C LEU A 86 5.65 -7.63 0.77
N TYR A 87 5.37 -8.62 1.61
CA TYR A 87 4.60 -8.44 2.84
C TYR A 87 5.50 -8.00 4.01
N ARG A 88 4.89 -7.92 5.21
CA ARG A 88 5.56 -7.55 6.45
C ARG A 88 6.87 -8.31 6.69
N ASP A 89 6.89 -9.61 6.43
CA ASP A 89 8.04 -10.49 6.74
C ASP A 89 9.22 -10.27 5.80
N SER A 90 9.02 -9.59 4.67
CA SER A 90 10.09 -9.20 3.74
C SER A 90 10.84 -7.94 4.19
N ARG A 91 10.42 -7.30 5.30
CA ARG A 91 11.03 -6.06 5.80
C ARG A 91 12.26 -6.35 6.65
N LYS A 92 13.29 -5.51 6.50
CA LYS A 92 14.51 -5.59 7.31
C LYS A 92 14.34 -4.74 8.56
N LEU A 93 14.77 -5.26 9.71
CA LEU A 93 14.84 -4.48 10.94
C LEU A 93 16.24 -3.86 11.06
N VAL A 94 16.32 -2.53 10.98
CA VAL A 94 17.55 -1.75 11.16
C VAL A 94 17.32 -0.76 12.29
N ASP A 95 18.12 -0.81 13.34
CA ASP A 95 17.98 0.02 14.55
C ASP A 95 16.55 0.03 15.14
N GLY A 96 15.91 -1.14 15.15
CA GLY A 96 14.53 -1.30 15.64
C GLY A 96 13.45 -0.73 14.71
N LYS A 97 13.81 -0.31 13.49
CA LYS A 97 12.89 0.24 12.49
C LYS A 97 12.77 -0.70 11.30
N HIS A 98 11.55 -0.86 10.80
CA HIS A 98 11.31 -1.63 9.59
C HIS A 98 11.61 -0.77 8.37
N VAL A 99 12.48 -1.26 7.50
CA VAL A 99 12.90 -0.60 6.26
C VAL A 99 12.72 -1.54 5.06
N HIS A 100 12.49 -0.94 3.91
CA HIS A 100 12.43 -1.55 2.59
C HIS A 100 13.83 -1.46 1.97
N ASP A 101 14.59 -2.55 2.06
CA ASP A 101 15.91 -2.64 1.45
C ASP A 101 15.77 -2.98 -0.04
N LEU A 102 15.80 -1.95 -0.90
CA LEU A 102 15.59 -2.10 -2.35
C LEU A 102 16.70 -2.92 -3.01
N SER A 103 17.88 -3.04 -2.39
CA SER A 103 18.99 -3.85 -2.91
C SER A 103 18.65 -5.34 -3.01
N ASN A 104 17.67 -5.80 -2.22
CA ASN A 104 17.20 -7.20 -2.22
C ASN A 104 16.18 -7.51 -3.33
N LEU A 105 15.78 -6.52 -4.13
CA LEU A 105 14.83 -6.74 -5.23
C LEU A 105 15.44 -7.51 -6.41
N GLY A 106 16.76 -7.66 -6.47
CA GLY A 106 17.43 -8.26 -7.63
C GLY A 106 17.21 -7.46 -8.91
N ARG A 107 17.18 -6.11 -8.79
CA ARG A 107 17.04 -5.15 -9.89
C ARG A 107 18.18 -4.13 -9.79
N ASP A 108 18.59 -3.56 -10.92
CA ASP A 108 19.54 -2.44 -10.91
C ASP A 108 18.84 -1.22 -10.29
N LEU A 109 19.38 -0.73 -9.17
CA LEU A 109 18.82 0.42 -8.44
C LEU A 109 18.73 1.68 -9.29
N LYS A 110 19.50 1.81 -10.38
CA LYS A 110 19.35 2.93 -11.33
C LYS A 110 18.00 2.96 -12.03
N ASN A 111 17.29 1.83 -12.05
CA ASN A 111 15.99 1.65 -12.70
C ASN A 111 14.86 1.36 -11.70
N VAL A 112 15.08 1.61 -10.41
CA VAL A 112 14.09 1.35 -9.34
C VAL A 112 13.70 2.68 -8.70
N VAL A 113 12.42 2.85 -8.40
CA VAL A 113 11.93 3.92 -7.54
C VAL A 113 10.94 3.34 -6.53
N ILE A 114 10.83 3.95 -5.36
CA ILE A 114 9.82 3.64 -4.36
C ILE A 114 9.00 4.89 -4.05
N VAL A 115 7.67 4.74 -4.09
CA VAL A 115 6.72 5.77 -3.67
C VAL A 115 6.15 5.34 -2.32
N ASP A 116 6.43 6.11 -1.27
CA ASP A 116 5.98 5.78 0.09
C ASP A 116 5.74 7.05 0.90
N ASP A 117 4.73 7.01 1.77
CA ASP A 117 4.31 8.14 2.59
C ASP A 117 5.25 8.40 3.79
N LYS A 118 6.12 7.42 4.09
CA LYS A 118 7.07 7.46 5.20
C LYS A 118 8.49 7.44 4.65
N PRO A 119 9.19 8.59 4.59
CA PRO A 119 10.59 8.63 4.13
C PRO A 119 11.56 7.68 4.83
N ARG A 120 11.24 7.28 6.06
CA ARG A 120 12.00 6.28 6.82
C ARG A 120 11.96 4.88 6.20
N SER A 121 10.89 4.54 5.48
CA SER A 121 10.72 3.22 4.85
C SER A 121 11.83 2.94 3.83
N TYR A 122 12.34 3.95 3.13
CA TYR A 122 13.38 3.82 2.11
C TYR A 122 14.70 4.49 2.50
N MET A 123 14.97 4.63 3.80
CA MET A 123 16.16 5.33 4.30
C MET A 123 17.50 4.69 3.90
N LEU A 124 17.51 3.43 3.44
CA LEU A 124 18.70 2.77 2.92
C LEU A 124 19.04 3.17 1.48
N GLN A 125 18.06 3.68 0.73
CA GLN A 125 18.19 4.14 -0.66
C GLN A 125 17.36 5.43 -0.88
N PRO A 126 17.65 6.53 -0.16
CA PRO A 126 16.87 7.77 -0.23
C PRO A 126 16.80 8.38 -1.64
N GLU A 127 17.82 8.17 -2.47
CA GLU A 127 17.89 8.62 -3.87
C GLU A 127 16.87 7.94 -4.79
N ASN A 128 16.35 6.78 -4.39
CA ASN A 128 15.29 6.05 -5.10
C ASN A 128 13.89 6.43 -4.60
N GLY A 129 13.80 7.24 -3.54
CA GLY A 129 12.55 7.58 -2.88
C GLY A 129 11.84 8.76 -3.52
N ILE A 130 10.57 8.56 -3.86
CA ILE A 130 9.63 9.62 -4.22
C ILE A 130 8.67 9.79 -3.03
N PRO A 131 8.84 10.84 -2.20
CA PRO A 131 7.94 11.08 -1.10
C PRO A 131 6.55 11.43 -1.63
N ILE A 132 5.52 10.87 -1.03
CA ILE A 132 4.12 11.22 -1.32
C ILE A 132 3.40 11.64 -0.05
N LYS A 133 2.40 12.52 -0.18
CA LYS A 133 1.54 12.85 0.95
C LYS A 133 0.71 11.64 1.35
N ARG A 134 0.55 11.47 2.67
CA ARG A 134 -0.36 10.49 3.27
C ARG A 134 -1.78 10.74 2.76
N PHE A 135 -2.36 9.72 2.15
CA PHE A 135 -3.76 9.72 1.77
C PHE A 135 -4.63 9.27 2.96
N ILE A 136 -5.57 10.13 3.38
CA ILE A 136 -6.53 9.87 4.48
C ILE A 136 -7.91 10.36 4.03
N ASP A 137 -8.65 9.51 3.33
CA ASP A 137 -10.05 9.71 2.86
C ASP A 137 -10.35 11.05 2.16
N HIS A 138 -9.32 11.73 1.63
CA HIS A 138 -9.48 13.03 0.99
C HIS A 138 -9.83 12.85 -0.48
N LEU A 139 -11.12 12.81 -0.83
CA LEU A 139 -11.59 12.52 -2.20
C LEU A 139 -11.16 13.54 -3.26
N GLN A 140 -10.62 14.70 -2.88
CA GLN A 140 -10.05 15.70 -3.79
C GLN A 140 -8.51 15.63 -3.86
N ASP A 141 -7.92 14.55 -3.36
CA ASP A 141 -6.48 14.28 -3.52
C ASP A 141 -6.16 14.10 -5.02
N ILE A 142 -5.09 14.75 -5.47
CA ILE A 142 -4.62 14.75 -6.86
C ILE A 142 -3.11 14.45 -6.96
N GLU A 143 -2.51 14.02 -5.84
CA GLU A 143 -1.10 13.64 -5.78
C GLU A 143 -0.86 12.23 -6.36
#